data_AF-A0A1M6UVB1-F1
#
_entry.id   AF-A0A1M6UVB1-F1
#
_cell.length_a   1.000
_cell.length_b   1.000
_cell.length_c   1.000
_cell.angle_alpha   90.00
_cell.angle_beta   90.00
_cell.angle_gamma   90.00
#
_symmetry.space_group_name_H-M   'P 1'
#
loop_
_entity.id
_entity.type
_entity.pdbx_description
1 polymer ?
#
loop_
_entity_poly.entity_id
_entity_poly.type
_entity_poly.pdbx_seq_one_letter_code
_entity_poly.pdbx_strand_id
1 'polypeptide(L)'
;MKTRNRNVIGFISFILILITIALFFILTEKRVFIDWLGIGFIIAAELILMTGLLFIQRERGEQERTVLYAGMNSAIGLYTILSIIVSVLFMGLFREDAKYLLLIQIVLIAAYLITVVLIYNISIHVGKANASAVYSVNKMQELLNRIVMLRNINRNGALVQKLDKLYDAIRFSDVSATVKTDEIIAGKLTELQILIESDTEETAEAAGSLIDDVMVLIKQRAAELSIIKAGGI
;
A
#
# COMPACT_ATOMS: atom_id res chain seq x y z
N MET A 1 20.16 10.46 5.06
CA MET A 1 19.70 9.40 6.00
C MET A 1 19.47 8.04 5.36
N LYS A 2 18.87 7.94 4.16
CA LYS A 2 18.56 6.66 3.47
C LYS A 2 19.79 5.79 3.14
N THR A 3 20.94 6.40 2.84
CA THR A 3 22.21 5.70 2.55
C THR A 3 22.87 5.10 3.79
N ARG A 4 22.74 5.75 4.96
CA ARG A 4 23.35 5.28 6.22
C ARG A 4 22.75 3.96 6.67
N ASN A 5 21.43 3.82 6.65
CA ASN A 5 20.74 2.60 7.07
C ASN A 5 21.01 1.42 6.13
N ARG A 6 21.14 1.69 4.83
CA ARG A 6 21.50 0.67 3.82
C ARG A 6 22.89 0.09 4.09
N ASN A 7 23.87 0.97 4.37
CA ASN A 7 25.23 0.55 4.66
C ASN A 7 25.30 -0.27 5.96
N VAL A 8 24.52 0.10 6.98
CA VAL A 8 24.44 -0.64 8.25
C VAL A 8 23.85 -2.05 8.04
N ILE A 9 22.74 -2.18 7.30
CA ILE A 9 22.11 -3.49 7.07
C ILE A 9 23.00 -4.41 6.22
N GLY A 10 23.66 -3.85 5.20
CA GLY A 10 24.66 -4.59 4.43
C GLY A 10 25.82 -5.08 5.31
N PHE A 11 26.31 -4.24 6.21
CA PHE A 11 27.41 -4.58 7.12
C PHE A 11 27.00 -5.67 8.14
N ILE A 12 25.82 -5.55 8.75
CA ILE A 12 25.28 -6.57 9.67
C ILE A 12 25.14 -7.92 8.95
N SER A 13 24.56 -7.92 7.74
CA SER A 13 24.36 -9.14 6.96
C SER A 13 25.70 -9.79 6.58
N PHE A 14 26.70 -8.98 6.24
CA PHE A 14 28.04 -9.47 5.93
C PHE A 14 28.73 -10.10 7.14
N ILE A 15 28.63 -9.47 8.32
CA ILE A 15 29.13 -10.05 9.57
C ILE A 15 28.45 -11.40 9.86
N LEU A 16 27.14 -11.49 9.63
CA LEU A 16 26.38 -12.71 9.85
C LEU A 16 26.92 -13.86 9.00
N ILE A 17 27.17 -13.63 7.70
CA ILE A 17 27.80 -14.62 6.79
C ILE A 17 29.19 -15.04 7.31
N LEU A 18 30.02 -14.09 7.76
CA LEU A 18 31.34 -14.40 8.31
C LEU A 18 31.25 -15.28 9.57
N ILE A 19 30.31 -14.98 10.46
CA ILE A 19 30.06 -15.79 11.66
C ILE A 19 29.62 -17.20 11.27
N THR A 20 28.72 -17.34 10.30
CA THR A 20 28.25 -18.63 9.81
C THR A 20 29.38 -19.47 9.22
N ILE A 21 30.28 -18.86 8.44
CA ILE A 21 31.49 -19.52 7.94
C ILE A 21 32.38 -19.95 9.11
N ALA A 22 32.67 -19.06 10.06
CA ALA A 22 33.50 -19.38 11.22
C ALA A 22 32.93 -20.54 12.05
N LEU A 23 31.62 -20.53 12.31
CA LEU A 23 30.90 -21.59 13.02
C LEU A 23 31.02 -22.94 12.32
N PHE A 24 30.91 -22.97 10.99
CA PHE A 24 31.08 -24.20 10.23
C PHE A 24 32.48 -24.80 10.40
N PHE A 25 33.53 -23.96 10.38
CA PHE A 25 34.91 -24.41 10.57
C PHE A 25 35.17 -24.90 11.99
N ILE A 26 34.51 -24.33 13.00
CA ILE A 26 34.66 -24.71 14.41
C ILE A 26 33.88 -26.01 14.75
N LEU A 27 32.63 -26.15 14.26
CA LEU A 27 31.77 -27.27 14.64
C LEU A 27 32.03 -28.58 13.87
N THR A 28 32.68 -28.53 12.70
CA THR A 28 32.72 -29.69 11.79
C THR A 28 34.14 -30.28 11.68
N GLU A 29 34.44 -31.28 12.51
CA GLU A 29 35.75 -31.97 12.52
C GLU A 29 35.93 -32.92 11.32
N LYS A 30 34.89 -33.66 10.92
CA LYS A 30 34.87 -34.51 9.71
C LYS A 30 33.85 -33.99 8.73
N ARG A 31 34.35 -33.49 7.58
CA ARG A 31 33.55 -32.84 6.55
C ARG A 31 33.20 -33.84 5.46
N VAL A 32 31.93 -34.18 5.37
CA VAL A 32 31.37 -35.01 4.31
C VAL A 32 30.76 -34.12 3.23
N PHE A 33 30.51 -34.65 2.04
CA PHE A 33 29.89 -33.92 0.93
C PHE A 33 28.60 -33.17 1.34
N ILE A 34 27.77 -33.77 2.20
CA ILE A 34 26.52 -33.16 2.67
C ILE A 34 26.75 -31.89 3.50
N ASP A 35 27.87 -31.80 4.24
CA ASP A 35 28.21 -30.64 5.05
C ASP A 35 28.57 -29.44 4.17
N TRP A 36 29.30 -29.68 3.08
CA TRP A 36 29.60 -28.68 2.06
C TRP A 36 28.34 -28.22 1.31
N LEU A 37 27.42 -29.14 1.07
CA LEU A 37 26.18 -28.85 0.36
C LEU A 37 25.23 -28.02 1.23
N GLY A 38 25.09 -28.39 2.50
CA GLY A 38 24.28 -27.63 3.45
C GLY A 38 24.84 -26.23 3.72
N ILE A 39 26.17 -26.07 3.83
CA ILE A 39 26.74 -24.72 4.10
C ILE A 39 26.56 -23.84 2.86
N GLY A 40 26.66 -24.42 1.66
CA GLY A 40 26.34 -23.73 0.42
C GLY A 40 24.91 -23.18 0.41
N PHE A 41 23.94 -23.97 0.86
CA PHE A 41 22.55 -23.52 0.96
C PHE A 41 22.33 -22.47 2.05
N ILE A 42 22.98 -22.61 3.22
CA ILE A 42 22.92 -21.60 4.27
C ILE A 42 23.45 -20.26 3.75
N ILE A 43 24.63 -20.25 3.13
CA ILE A 43 25.23 -19.04 2.56
C ILE A 43 24.33 -18.46 1.46
N ALA A 44 23.77 -19.31 0.58
CA ALA A 44 22.83 -18.85 -0.44
C ALA A 44 21.58 -18.20 0.17
N ALA A 45 21.04 -18.77 1.25
CA ALA A 45 19.89 -18.22 1.96
C ALA A 45 20.20 -16.88 2.65
N GLU A 46 21.40 -16.72 3.21
CA GLU A 46 21.89 -15.46 3.78
C GLU A 46 22.14 -14.40 2.70
N LEU A 47 22.64 -14.79 1.52
CA LEU A 47 22.79 -13.90 0.38
C LEU A 47 21.44 -13.41 -0.16
N ILE A 48 20.44 -14.30 -0.24
CA ILE A 48 19.06 -13.92 -0.60
C ILE A 48 18.48 -12.95 0.45
N LEU A 49 18.71 -13.20 1.73
CA LEU A 49 18.32 -12.28 2.81
C LEU A 49 18.97 -10.90 2.64
N MET A 50 20.29 -10.86 2.46
CA MET A 50 21.05 -9.63 2.30
C MET A 50 20.58 -8.84 1.06
N THR A 51 20.55 -9.50 -0.10
CA THR A 51 20.17 -8.85 -1.36
C THR A 51 18.71 -8.39 -1.35
N GLY A 52 17.80 -9.21 -0.80
CA GLY A 52 16.39 -8.87 -0.65
C GLY A 52 16.15 -7.68 0.27
N LEU A 53 16.81 -7.62 1.42
CA LEU A 53 16.72 -6.48 2.34
C LEU A 53 17.28 -5.18 1.74
N LEU A 54 18.37 -5.28 0.99
CA LEU A 54 18.96 -4.14 0.28
C LEU A 54 18.04 -3.64 -0.85
N PHE A 55 17.41 -4.56 -1.58
CA PHE A 55 16.44 -4.25 -2.63
C PHE A 55 15.22 -3.50 -2.06
N ILE A 56 14.61 -4.03 -0.99
CA ILE A 56 13.48 -3.41 -0.29
C ILE A 56 13.82 -1.98 0.18
N GLN A 57 15.00 -1.76 0.73
CA GLN A 57 15.42 -0.43 1.19
C GLN A 57 15.65 0.58 0.06
N ARG A 58 16.09 0.12 -1.11
CA ARG A 58 16.26 0.97 -2.28
C ARG A 58 14.91 1.56 -2.72
N GLU A 59 13.89 0.72 -2.81
CA GLU A 59 12.57 1.11 -3.33
C GLU A 59 11.66 1.80 -2.32
N ARG A 60 11.94 1.72 -0.99
CA ARG A 60 11.17 2.31 0.13
C ARG A 60 10.89 3.83 0.08
N GLY A 61 11.19 4.53 -1.02
CA GLY A 61 10.82 5.94 -1.22
C GLY A 61 9.36 6.15 -1.59
N GLU A 62 8.70 5.14 -2.15
CA GLU A 62 7.29 5.22 -2.56
C GLU A 62 6.39 4.67 -1.44
N GLN A 63 5.62 5.54 -0.79
CA GLN A 63 4.69 5.18 0.30
C GLN A 63 3.59 4.21 -0.16
N GLU A 64 3.38 4.08 -1.47
CA GLU A 64 2.31 3.28 -2.08
C GLU A 64 2.55 1.76 -2.02
N ARG A 65 3.74 1.30 -1.60
CA ARG A 65 4.14 -0.12 -1.64
C ARG A 65 4.31 -0.78 -0.28
N THR A 66 3.61 -0.30 0.76
CA THR A 66 3.74 -0.84 2.13
C THR A 66 3.44 -2.34 2.21
N VAL A 67 2.43 -2.83 1.48
CA VAL A 67 2.07 -4.26 1.42
C VAL A 67 3.19 -5.09 0.77
N LEU A 68 3.78 -4.60 -0.33
CA LEU A 68 4.93 -5.26 -0.99
C LEU A 68 6.08 -5.47 0.00
N TYR A 69 6.47 -4.42 0.72
CA TYR A 69 7.65 -4.47 1.59
C TYR A 69 7.44 -5.37 2.80
N ALA A 70 6.26 -5.32 3.43
CA ALA A 70 5.94 -6.19 4.55
C ALA A 70 5.89 -7.66 4.11
N GLY A 71 5.20 -7.94 3.00
CA GLY A 71 5.09 -9.27 2.43
C GLY A 71 6.46 -9.84 2.03
N MET A 72 7.24 -9.10 1.24
CA MET A 72 8.57 -9.54 0.80
C MET A 72 9.50 -9.80 1.99
N ASN A 73 9.52 -8.94 3.01
CA ASN A 73 10.36 -9.13 4.18
C ASN A 73 10.00 -10.41 4.94
N SER A 74 8.71 -10.71 5.08
CA SER A 74 8.23 -11.94 5.71
C SER A 74 8.59 -13.19 4.90
N ALA A 75 8.43 -13.16 3.58
CA ALA A 75 8.72 -14.27 2.69
C ALA A 75 10.22 -14.60 2.67
N ILE A 76 11.07 -13.57 2.59
CA ILE A 76 12.53 -13.73 2.65
C ILE A 76 12.94 -14.32 3.99
N GLY A 77 12.47 -13.74 5.11
CA GLY A 77 12.83 -14.22 6.44
C GLY A 77 12.41 -15.67 6.69
N LEU A 78 11.20 -16.04 6.30
CA LEU A 78 10.68 -17.40 6.46
C LEU A 78 11.45 -18.41 5.61
N TYR A 79 11.75 -18.08 4.34
CA TYR A 79 12.61 -18.91 3.49
C TYR A 79 13.99 -19.11 4.11
N THR A 80 14.65 -18.03 4.55
CA THR A 80 16.00 -18.12 5.11
C THR A 80 16.03 -18.97 6.37
N ILE A 81 15.09 -18.77 7.30
CA ILE A 81 15.01 -19.58 8.53
C ILE A 81 14.79 -21.05 8.21
N LEU A 82 13.83 -21.39 7.34
CA LEU A 82 13.56 -22.77 6.97
C LEU A 82 14.75 -23.43 6.26
N SER A 83 15.39 -22.72 5.32
CA SER A 83 16.55 -23.24 4.58
C SER A 83 17.74 -23.52 5.52
N ILE A 84 17.96 -22.65 6.52
CA ILE A 84 18.99 -22.85 7.54
C ILE A 84 18.66 -24.07 8.40
N ILE A 85 17.43 -24.16 8.93
CA ILE A 85 17.00 -25.27 9.79
C ILE A 85 17.16 -26.61 9.04
N VAL A 86 16.66 -26.70 7.81
CA VAL A 86 16.78 -27.92 7.01
C VAL A 86 18.24 -28.27 6.77
N SER A 87 19.09 -27.29 6.42
CA SER A 87 20.51 -27.55 6.18
C SER A 87 21.22 -28.07 7.44
N VAL A 88 20.98 -27.44 8.60
CA VAL A 88 21.58 -27.86 9.89
C VAL A 88 21.10 -29.26 10.29
N LEU A 89 19.81 -29.57 10.10
CA LEU A 89 19.27 -30.90 10.42
C LEU A 89 19.91 -32.00 9.57
N PHE A 90 20.10 -31.77 8.27
CA PHE A 90 20.73 -32.76 7.39
C PHE A 90 22.25 -32.92 7.65
N MET A 91 22.94 -31.85 8.03
CA MET A 91 24.35 -31.93 8.47
C MET A 91 24.51 -32.70 9.79
N GLY A 92 23.55 -32.58 10.71
CA GLY A 92 23.64 -33.19 12.03
C GLY A 92 23.13 -34.63 12.07
N LEU A 93 21.91 -34.84 11.57
CA LEU A 93 21.12 -36.05 11.85
C LEU A 93 20.97 -36.98 10.64
N PHE A 94 20.97 -36.45 9.41
CA PHE A 94 20.63 -37.20 8.18
C PHE A 94 21.76 -37.19 7.14
N ARG A 95 22.98 -37.51 7.60
CA ARG A 95 24.21 -37.35 6.80
C ARG A 95 24.28 -38.22 5.53
N GLU A 96 23.56 -39.33 5.48
CA GLU A 96 23.60 -40.29 4.36
C GLU A 96 22.67 -39.90 3.19
N ASP A 97 21.78 -38.92 3.41
CA ASP A 97 20.61 -38.66 2.58
C ASP A 97 20.70 -37.34 1.78
N ALA A 98 21.86 -37.06 1.18
CA ALA A 98 22.14 -35.80 0.46
C ALA A 98 21.14 -35.49 -0.68
N LYS A 99 20.54 -36.52 -1.29
CA LYS A 99 19.51 -36.36 -2.33
C LYS A 99 18.26 -35.68 -1.79
N TYR A 100 17.85 -36.01 -0.56
CA TYR A 100 16.66 -35.43 0.06
C TYR A 100 16.88 -33.98 0.48
N LEU A 101 18.10 -33.63 0.94
CA LEU A 101 18.47 -32.24 1.18
C LEU A 101 18.30 -31.39 -0.08
N LEU A 102 18.82 -31.85 -1.21
CA LEU A 102 18.66 -31.16 -2.51
C LEU A 102 17.19 -31.01 -2.89
N LEU A 103 16.40 -32.08 -2.79
CA LEU A 103 14.98 -32.05 -3.15
C LEU A 103 14.21 -31.04 -2.29
N ILE A 104 14.40 -31.05 -0.97
CA ILE A 104 13.71 -30.14 -0.05
C ILE A 104 14.11 -28.68 -0.34
N GLN A 105 15.40 -28.42 -0.57
CA GLN A 105 15.87 -27.06 -0.87
C GLN A 105 15.33 -26.53 -2.20
N ILE A 106 15.24 -27.39 -3.23
CA ILE A 106 14.60 -27.04 -4.51
C ILE A 106 13.11 -26.73 -4.32
N VAL A 107 12.41 -27.49 -3.49
CA VAL A 107 10.99 -27.22 -3.20
C VAL A 107 10.83 -25.91 -2.42
N LEU A 108 11.70 -25.65 -1.43
CA LEU A 108 11.69 -24.41 -0.65
C LEU A 108 11.94 -23.17 -1.53
N ILE A 109 12.93 -23.22 -2.43
CA ILE A 109 13.22 -22.09 -3.31
C ILE A 109 12.08 -21.86 -4.31
N ALA A 110 11.46 -22.93 -4.83
CA ALA A 110 10.29 -22.81 -5.70
C ALA A 110 9.10 -22.16 -4.98
N ALA A 111 8.79 -22.62 -3.75
CA ALA A 111 7.73 -22.05 -2.93
C ALA A 111 7.98 -20.57 -2.60
N TYR A 112 9.23 -20.21 -2.29
CA TYR A 112 9.64 -18.83 -2.08
C TYR A 112 9.39 -17.96 -3.32
N LEU A 113 9.83 -18.41 -4.51
CA LEU A 113 9.65 -17.66 -5.76
C LEU A 113 8.17 -17.45 -6.09
N ILE A 114 7.34 -18.50 -5.96
CA ILE A 114 5.89 -18.39 -6.16
C ILE A 114 5.29 -17.36 -5.20
N THR A 115 5.66 -17.42 -3.93
CA THR A 115 5.17 -16.48 -2.91
C THR A 115 5.54 -15.03 -3.23
N VAL A 116 6.78 -14.79 -3.66
CA VAL A 116 7.23 -13.44 -4.06
C VAL A 116 6.43 -12.91 -5.24
N VAL A 117 6.16 -13.74 -6.26
CA VAL A 117 5.35 -13.36 -7.43
C VAL A 117 3.91 -13.04 -7.03
N LEU A 118 3.32 -13.83 -6.14
CA LEU A 118 1.95 -13.57 -5.64
C LEU A 118 1.87 -12.25 -4.87
N ILE A 119 2.81 -12.01 -3.94
CA ILE A 119 2.87 -10.77 -3.16
C ILE A 119 3.04 -9.56 -4.07
N TYR A 120 3.87 -9.67 -5.11
CA TYR A 120 4.07 -8.60 -6.09
C TYR A 120 2.76 -8.24 -6.82
N ASN A 121 2.04 -9.25 -7.32
CA ASN A 121 0.76 -9.05 -8.01
C ASN A 121 -0.29 -8.44 -7.09
N ILE A 122 -0.43 -8.96 -5.86
CA ILE A 122 -1.35 -8.43 -4.85
C ILE A 122 -1.01 -6.98 -4.54
N SER A 123 0.27 -6.64 -4.38
CA SER A 123 0.64 -5.27 -4.07
C SER A 123 0.32 -4.29 -5.20
N ILE A 124 0.38 -4.69 -6.46
CA ILE A 124 -0.05 -3.82 -7.58
C ILE A 124 -1.55 -3.53 -7.48
N HIS A 125 -2.35 -4.55 -7.16
CA HIS A 125 -3.81 -4.41 -7.08
C HIS A 125 -4.22 -3.55 -5.89
N VAL A 126 -3.60 -3.80 -4.73
CA VAL A 126 -3.83 -2.98 -3.53
C VAL A 126 -3.33 -1.54 -3.74
N GLY A 127 -2.20 -1.35 -4.42
CA GLY A 127 -1.69 -0.02 -4.76
C GLY A 127 -2.68 0.79 -5.60
N LYS A 128 -3.24 0.18 -6.66
CA LYS A 128 -4.27 0.82 -7.50
C LYS A 128 -5.54 1.14 -6.73
N ALA A 129 -6.02 0.19 -5.91
CA ALA A 129 -7.20 0.40 -5.08
C ALA A 129 -7.00 1.54 -4.07
N ASN A 130 -5.83 1.59 -3.43
CA ASN A 130 -5.48 2.65 -2.48
C ASN A 130 -5.34 4.02 -3.18
N ALA A 131 -4.72 4.08 -4.36
CA ALA A 131 -4.63 5.31 -5.15
C ALA A 131 -6.02 5.85 -5.53
N SER A 132 -6.94 4.96 -5.94
CA SER A 132 -8.33 5.33 -6.23
C SER A 132 -9.07 5.84 -4.98
N ALA A 133 -8.87 5.22 -3.83
CA ALA A 133 -9.47 5.66 -2.58
C ALA A 133 -8.93 7.03 -2.13
N VAL A 134 -7.61 7.24 -2.20
CA VAL A 134 -6.98 8.53 -1.89
C VAL A 134 -7.47 9.62 -2.85
N TYR A 135 -7.58 9.30 -4.15
CA TYR A 135 -8.14 10.22 -5.15
C TYR A 135 -9.58 10.63 -4.80
N SER A 136 -10.41 9.67 -4.41
CA SER A 136 -11.80 9.91 -3.98
C SER A 136 -11.87 10.83 -2.76
N VAL A 137 -11.07 10.57 -1.72
CA VAL A 137 -11.00 11.43 -0.53
C VAL A 137 -10.57 12.85 -0.90
N ASN A 138 -9.54 13.01 -1.73
CA ASN A 138 -9.05 14.32 -2.16
C ASN A 138 -10.11 15.10 -2.96
N LYS A 139 -10.82 14.43 -3.88
CA LYS A 139 -11.90 15.05 -4.67
C LYS A 139 -13.03 15.55 -3.77
N MET A 140 -13.44 14.77 -2.78
CA MET A 140 -14.47 15.17 -1.82
C MET A 140 -14.00 16.32 -0.91
N GLN A 141 -12.73 16.30 -0.50
CA GLN A 141 -12.13 17.41 0.25
C GLN A 141 -12.09 18.71 -0.58
N GLU A 142 -11.86 18.62 -1.88
CA GLU A 142 -11.91 19.78 -2.77
C GLU A 142 -13.31 20.41 -2.80
N LEU A 143 -14.37 19.60 -2.91
CA LEU A 143 -15.76 20.08 -2.85
C LEU A 143 -16.07 20.77 -1.51
N LEU A 144 -15.62 20.18 -0.40
CA LEU A 144 -15.75 20.80 0.93
C LEU A 144 -15.05 22.15 1.00
N ASN A 145 -13.81 22.23 0.52
CA ASN A 145 -13.04 23.47 0.53
C ASN A 145 -13.72 24.57 -0.29
N ARG A 146 -14.33 24.21 -1.45
CA ARG A 146 -15.12 25.15 -2.25
C ARG A 146 -16.33 25.67 -1.48
N ILE A 147 -17.11 24.81 -0.81
CA ILE A 147 -18.26 25.26 -0.01
C ILE A 147 -17.81 26.17 1.14
N VAL A 148 -16.70 25.86 1.80
CA VAL A 148 -16.13 26.72 2.86
C VAL A 148 -15.77 28.10 2.29
N MET A 149 -15.19 28.18 1.09
CA MET A 149 -14.93 29.46 0.43
C MET A 149 -16.24 30.22 0.15
N LEU A 150 -17.26 29.57 -0.41
CA LEU A 150 -18.57 30.18 -0.67
C LEU A 150 -19.23 30.71 0.60
N ARG A 151 -19.16 29.96 1.71
CA ARG A 151 -19.69 30.40 3.00
C ARG A 151 -18.93 31.61 3.54
N ASN A 152 -17.61 31.67 3.33
CA ASN A 152 -16.81 32.81 3.76
C ASN A 152 -17.11 34.08 2.94
N ILE A 153 -17.36 33.94 1.63
CA ILE A 153 -17.79 35.04 0.77
C ILE A 153 -19.17 35.53 1.23
N ASN A 154 -20.08 34.60 1.53
CA ASN A 154 -21.46 34.91 1.90
C ASN A 154 -21.71 35.00 3.41
N ARG A 155 -20.70 35.38 4.22
CA ARG A 155 -20.68 35.19 5.69
C ARG A 155 -21.88 35.77 6.45
N ASN A 156 -22.53 36.80 5.92
CA ASN A 156 -23.68 37.47 6.52
C ASN A 156 -24.93 37.49 5.61
N GLY A 157 -24.94 36.76 4.49
CA GLY A 157 -26.06 36.82 3.55
C GLY A 157 -27.11 35.73 3.77
N ALA A 158 -28.20 35.82 2.99
CA ALA A 158 -29.37 34.98 3.14
C ALA A 158 -29.13 33.46 2.89
N LEU A 159 -28.00 33.08 2.27
CA LEU A 159 -27.72 31.68 1.92
C LEU A 159 -26.86 30.92 2.93
N VAL A 160 -26.37 31.57 4.00
CA VAL A 160 -25.48 30.92 5.00
C VAL A 160 -26.05 29.61 5.51
N GLN A 161 -27.32 29.59 5.91
CA GLN A 161 -27.96 28.37 6.43
C GLN A 161 -28.05 27.26 5.36
N LYS A 162 -28.29 27.61 4.09
CA LYS A 162 -28.32 26.64 3.00
C LYS A 162 -26.91 26.09 2.71
N LEU A 163 -25.89 26.94 2.75
CA LEU A 163 -24.49 26.55 2.58
C LEU A 163 -23.99 25.67 3.74
N ASP A 164 -24.43 25.91 4.98
CA ASP A 164 -24.11 25.05 6.12
C ASP A 164 -24.75 23.65 5.97
N LYS A 165 -26.01 23.58 5.54
CA LYS A 165 -26.65 22.29 5.23
C LYS A 165 -25.92 21.55 4.11
N LEU A 166 -25.51 22.27 3.07
CA LEU A 166 -24.74 21.71 1.96
C LEU A 166 -23.36 21.19 2.42
N TYR A 167 -22.68 21.96 3.27
CA TYR A 167 -21.41 21.56 3.87
C TYR A 167 -21.56 20.26 4.67
N ASP A 168 -22.56 20.17 5.55
CA ASP A 168 -22.80 18.97 6.34
C ASP A 168 -23.15 17.77 5.45
N ALA A 169 -23.97 17.97 4.40
CA ALA A 169 -24.32 16.93 3.47
C ALA A 169 -23.10 16.33 2.75
N ILE A 170 -22.13 17.15 2.32
CA ILE A 170 -20.88 16.65 1.72
C ILE A 170 -19.97 16.06 2.79
N ARG A 171 -19.86 16.67 3.98
CA ARG A 171 -18.96 16.23 5.06
C ARG A 171 -19.30 14.83 5.56
N PHE A 172 -20.59 14.52 5.65
CA PHE A 172 -21.08 13.21 6.07
C PHE A 172 -21.33 12.26 4.88
N SER A 173 -20.98 12.68 3.66
CA SER A 173 -21.10 11.79 2.51
C SER A 173 -19.96 10.77 2.47
N ASP A 174 -20.25 9.65 1.82
CA ASP A 174 -19.33 8.55 1.70
C ASP A 174 -18.18 8.87 0.73
N VAL A 175 -16.94 8.74 1.17
CA VAL A 175 -15.73 9.09 0.39
C VAL A 175 -15.01 7.86 -0.20
N SER A 176 -15.62 6.67 -0.11
CA SER A 176 -14.98 5.41 -0.51
C SER A 176 -14.75 5.24 -2.01
N ALA A 177 -15.50 5.94 -2.86
CA ALA A 177 -15.34 5.93 -4.30
C ALA A 177 -15.82 7.23 -4.94
N THR A 178 -15.38 7.45 -6.17
CA THR A 178 -15.85 8.54 -7.03
C THR A 178 -16.96 8.07 -7.97
N VAL A 179 -17.90 8.94 -8.26
CA VAL A 179 -19.01 8.67 -9.20
C VAL A 179 -19.12 9.77 -10.25
N LYS A 180 -19.92 9.53 -11.29
CA LYS A 180 -20.13 10.51 -12.37
C LYS A 180 -20.78 11.79 -11.84
N THR A 181 -21.65 11.66 -10.84
CA THR A 181 -22.29 12.82 -10.20
C THR A 181 -21.29 13.80 -9.58
N ASP A 182 -20.07 13.36 -9.20
CA ASP A 182 -19.07 14.23 -8.57
C ASP A 182 -18.65 15.38 -9.50
N GLU A 183 -18.54 15.13 -10.80
CA GLU A 183 -18.18 16.15 -11.79
C GLU A 183 -19.32 17.15 -12.00
N ILE A 184 -20.57 16.67 -11.96
CA ILE A 184 -21.76 17.51 -12.06
C ILE A 184 -21.87 18.41 -10.83
N ILE A 185 -21.64 17.86 -9.63
CA ILE A 185 -21.60 18.62 -8.38
C ILE A 185 -20.50 19.68 -8.45
N ALA A 186 -19.30 19.33 -8.91
CA ALA A 186 -18.19 20.27 -9.05
C ALA A 186 -18.53 21.43 -10.00
N GLY A 187 -19.13 21.12 -11.16
CA GLY A 187 -19.58 22.13 -12.13
C GLY A 187 -20.63 23.06 -11.54
N LYS A 188 -21.63 22.51 -10.83
CA LYS A 188 -22.65 23.32 -10.14
C LYS A 188 -22.07 24.18 -9.02
N LEU A 189 -21.07 23.71 -8.26
CA LEU A 189 -20.39 24.57 -7.29
C LEU A 189 -19.62 25.71 -7.95
N THR A 190 -19.09 25.52 -9.17
CA THR A 190 -18.48 26.60 -9.95
C THR A 190 -19.52 27.61 -10.44
N GLU A 191 -20.67 27.16 -10.93
CA GLU A 191 -21.80 28.04 -11.27
C GLU A 191 -22.27 28.84 -10.05
N LEU A 192 -22.38 28.19 -8.89
CA LEU A 192 -22.75 28.81 -7.62
C LEU A 192 -21.77 29.90 -7.20
N GLN A 193 -20.47 29.66 -7.41
CA GLN A 193 -19.43 30.63 -7.11
C GLN A 193 -19.60 31.91 -7.93
N ILE A 194 -19.81 31.78 -9.23
CA ILE A 194 -20.00 32.91 -10.14
C ILE A 194 -21.21 33.74 -9.73
N LEU A 195 -22.33 33.08 -9.36
CA LEU A 195 -23.54 33.75 -8.90
C LEU A 195 -23.34 34.50 -7.59
N ILE A 196 -22.69 33.87 -6.60
CA ILE A 196 -22.44 34.50 -5.29
C ILE A 196 -21.48 35.70 -5.41
N GLU A 197 -20.50 35.65 -6.33
CA GLU A 197 -19.57 36.77 -6.56
C GLU A 197 -20.22 37.97 -7.29
N SER A 198 -21.37 37.78 -7.95
CA SER A 198 -22.05 38.83 -8.73
C SER A 198 -22.94 39.79 -7.91
N ASP A 199 -23.22 39.46 -6.64
CA ASP A 199 -23.84 40.31 -5.60
C ASP A 199 -25.10 41.12 -6.01
N THR A 200 -26.12 40.46 -6.56
CA THR A 200 -27.45 41.06 -6.82
C THR A 200 -28.59 40.27 -6.15
N GLU A 201 -29.72 40.91 -5.81
CA GLU A 201 -30.85 40.22 -5.15
C GLU A 201 -31.45 39.08 -5.99
N GLU A 202 -31.54 39.24 -7.31
CA GLU A 202 -32.01 38.21 -8.25
C GLU A 202 -31.06 36.99 -8.28
N THR A 203 -29.76 37.23 -8.06
CA THR A 203 -28.76 36.16 -7.98
C THR A 203 -28.82 35.36 -6.67
N ALA A 204 -29.43 35.88 -5.61
CA ALA A 204 -29.59 35.16 -4.35
C ALA A 204 -30.65 34.05 -4.45
N GLU A 205 -31.78 34.29 -5.13
CA GLU A 205 -32.78 33.24 -5.39
C GLU A 205 -32.22 32.15 -6.33
N ALA A 206 -31.54 32.57 -7.41
CA ALA A 206 -30.91 31.65 -8.35
C ALA A 206 -29.84 30.77 -7.67
N ALA A 207 -28.97 31.37 -6.86
CA ALA A 207 -27.98 30.64 -6.06
C ALA A 207 -28.65 29.72 -5.04
N GLY A 208 -29.76 30.15 -4.43
CA GLY A 208 -30.57 29.34 -3.53
C GLY A 208 -31.16 28.09 -4.20
N SER A 209 -31.65 28.20 -5.44
CA SER A 209 -32.11 27.06 -6.23
C SER A 209 -30.97 26.12 -6.59
N LEU A 210 -29.80 26.68 -6.96
CA LEU A 210 -28.65 25.88 -7.35
C LEU A 210 -28.08 25.06 -6.19
N ILE A 211 -28.14 25.60 -4.95
CA ILE A 211 -27.80 24.83 -3.74
C ILE A 211 -28.76 23.65 -3.56
N ASP A 212 -30.06 23.85 -3.79
CA ASP A 212 -31.06 22.78 -3.68
C ASP A 212 -30.83 21.69 -4.74
N ASP A 213 -30.44 22.07 -5.96
CA ASP A 213 -30.04 21.13 -7.03
C ASP A 213 -28.82 20.30 -6.62
N VAL A 214 -27.78 20.94 -6.06
CA VAL A 214 -26.60 20.23 -5.56
C VAL A 214 -26.99 19.25 -4.43
N MET A 215 -27.92 19.63 -3.56
CA MET A 215 -28.44 18.73 -2.51
C MET A 215 -29.14 17.49 -3.10
N VAL A 216 -29.85 17.63 -4.23
CA VAL A 216 -30.42 16.48 -4.96
C VAL A 216 -29.31 15.62 -5.55
N LEU A 217 -28.30 16.24 -6.15
CA LEU A 217 -27.14 15.52 -6.71
C LEU A 217 -26.36 14.74 -5.65
N ILE A 218 -26.24 15.25 -4.42
CA ILE A 218 -25.62 14.51 -3.31
C ILE A 218 -26.41 13.23 -2.97
N LYS A 219 -27.75 13.27 -3.02
CA LYS A 219 -28.57 12.08 -2.83
C LYS A 219 -28.41 11.08 -3.98
N GLN A 220 -28.35 11.57 -5.23
CA GLN A 220 -28.08 10.72 -6.38
C GLN A 220 -26.72 10.05 -6.27
N ARG A 221 -25.68 10.80 -5.86
CA ARG A 221 -24.35 10.27 -5.56
C ARG A 221 -24.40 9.14 -4.54
N ALA A 222 -25.16 9.30 -3.45
CA ALA A 222 -25.32 8.24 -2.46
C ALA A 222 -25.97 6.96 -3.03
N ALA A 223 -26.94 7.11 -3.95
CA ALA A 223 -27.54 5.99 -4.65
C ALA A 223 -26.53 5.31 -5.61
N GLU A 224 -25.80 6.07 -6.41
CA GLU A 224 -24.74 5.53 -7.30
C GLU A 224 -23.67 4.76 -6.51
N LEU A 225 -23.23 5.29 -5.36
CA LEU A 225 -22.29 4.60 -4.48
C LEU A 225 -22.86 3.31 -3.89
N SER A 226 -24.15 3.27 -3.56
CA SER A 226 -24.79 2.05 -3.08
C SER A 226 -24.78 0.93 -4.12
N ILE A 227 -24.97 1.30 -5.41
CA ILE A 227 -24.94 0.35 -6.54
C ILE A 227 -23.52 -0.20 -6.74
N ILE A 228 -22.50 0.68 -6.72
CA ILE A 228 -21.10 0.28 -6.87
C ILE A 228 -20.69 -0.69 -5.75
N LYS A 229 -21.09 -0.41 -4.50
CA LYS A 229 -20.78 -1.29 -3.36
C LYS A 229 -21.49 -2.63 -3.41
N ALA A 230 -22.66 -2.70 -4.04
CA ALA A 230 -23.39 -3.95 -4.24
C ALA A 230 -22.80 -4.83 -5.37
N GLY A 231 -21.69 -4.40 -5.99
CA GLY A 231 -21.09 -5.10 -7.12
C GLY A 231 -21.73 -4.77 -8.47
N GLY A 232 -22.46 -3.65 -8.56
CA GLY A 232 -22.95 -3.11 -9.83
C GLY A 232 -21.77 -2.73 -10.72
N ILE A 233 -21.70 -3.37 -11.89
CA ILE A 233 -20.71 -3.16 -12.96
C ILE A 233 -20.85 -1.75 -13.54
#